data_AF-A0A238VCA8-F1
#
_entry.id   AF-A0A238VCA8-F1
#
_cell.length_a   1.000
_cell.length_b   1.000
_cell.length_c   1.000
_cell.angle_alpha   90.00
_cell.angle_beta   90.00
_cell.angle_gamma   90.00
#
_symmetry.space_group_name_H-M   'P 1'
#
loop_
_entity.id
_entity.type
_entity.pdbx_description
1 polymer ?
#
loop_
_entity_poly.entity_id
_entity_poly.type
_entity_poly.pdbx_seq_one_letter_code
_entity_poly.pdbx_strand_id
1 'polypeptide(L)'
;MENTHQVAQAPGSYTAISHLTTDSPSEEEHATMQNIYSRATAPMAHRNPAENTGLVGGFALVPPGLVRPAEWHPDDTHERSVERMYAGVGRKR
;
A
#
# COMPACT_ATOMS: atom_id res chain seq x y z
N MET A 1 -1.92 -15.51 -5.02
CA MET A 1 -2.68 -14.76 -6.05
C MET A 1 -1.62 -14.01 -6.86
N GLU A 2 -1.35 -14.41 -8.10
CA GLU A 2 -0.38 -13.71 -8.94
C GLU A 2 -0.94 -12.33 -9.32
N ASN A 3 -0.15 -11.28 -9.16
CA ASN A 3 -0.56 -9.92 -9.50
C ASN A 3 -0.51 -9.74 -11.03
N THR A 4 -1.57 -10.16 -11.73
CA THR A 4 -1.65 -10.23 -13.20
C THR A 4 -1.24 -8.93 -13.92
N HIS A 5 -1.50 -7.77 -13.32
CA HIS A 5 -1.09 -6.47 -13.86
C HIS A 5 0.43 -6.34 -14.03
N GLN A 6 1.24 -6.97 -13.17
CA GLN A 6 2.70 -6.89 -13.24
C GLN A 6 3.29 -7.61 -14.45
N VAL A 7 2.59 -8.60 -14.99
CA VAL A 7 3.03 -9.41 -16.14
C VAL A 7 2.85 -8.63 -17.46
N ALA A 8 1.86 -7.73 -17.51
CA ALA A 8 1.55 -6.94 -18.71
C ALA A 8 2.41 -5.65 -18.87
N GLN A 9 3.25 -5.32 -17.89
CA GLN A 9 4.05 -4.09 -17.92
C GLN A 9 5.38 -4.29 -18.68
N ALA A 10 5.69 -3.36 -19.58
CA ALA A 10 6.97 -3.35 -20.30
C ALA A 10 8.15 -3.09 -19.34
N PRO A 11 9.33 -3.70 -19.58
CA PRO A 11 10.57 -3.38 -18.89
C PRO A 11 10.83 -1.86 -18.80
N GLY A 12 11.26 -1.39 -17.63
CA GLY A 12 11.50 0.01 -17.35
C GLY A 12 10.28 0.83 -16.90
N SER A 13 9.07 0.28 -16.96
CA SER A 13 7.84 0.92 -16.45
C SER A 13 7.89 1.10 -14.92
N TYR A 14 7.14 2.07 -14.40
CA TYR A 14 7.01 2.31 -12.96
C TYR A 14 5.58 2.08 -12.49
N THR A 15 5.45 1.54 -11.28
CA THR A 15 4.18 1.37 -10.57
C THR A 15 4.29 2.03 -9.21
N ALA A 16 3.31 2.87 -8.87
CA ALA A 16 3.13 3.40 -7.52
C ALA A 16 1.98 2.65 -6.84
N ILE A 17 2.18 2.25 -5.59
CA ILE A 17 1.17 1.59 -4.76
C ILE A 17 1.02 2.36 -3.45
N SER A 18 -0.23 2.50 -3.01
CA SER A 18 -0.60 2.89 -1.65
C SER A 18 -1.70 1.95 -1.19
N HIS A 19 -1.49 1.23 -0.09
CA HIS A 19 -2.44 0.22 0.36
C HIS A 19 -2.57 0.16 1.88
N LEU A 20 -3.79 -0.10 2.34
CA LEU A 20 -4.12 -0.21 3.76
C LEU A 20 -3.39 -1.40 4.40
N THR A 21 -3.10 -1.26 5.69
CA THR A 21 -2.55 -2.36 6.46
C THR A 21 -3.24 -2.57 7.80
N THR A 22 -3.12 -3.79 8.32
CA THR A 22 -3.78 -4.24 9.56
C THR A 22 -2.95 -3.97 10.81
N ASP A 23 -1.69 -3.56 10.70
CA ASP A 23 -0.77 -3.46 11.84
C ASP A 23 -0.81 -2.09 12.57
N SER A 24 -1.64 -1.18 12.10
CA SER A 24 -1.69 0.22 12.55
C SER A 24 -3.02 0.68 13.16
N PRO A 25 -4.22 0.28 12.68
CA PRO A 25 -5.47 0.65 13.34
C PRO A 25 -5.72 -0.19 14.60
N SER A 26 -6.33 0.43 15.61
CA SER A 26 -6.88 -0.30 16.76
C SER A 26 -8.01 -1.25 16.33
N GLU A 27 -8.31 -2.26 17.15
CA GLU A 27 -9.39 -3.22 16.86
C GLU A 27 -10.77 -2.53 16.70
N GLU A 28 -10.99 -1.44 17.44
CA GLU A 28 -12.19 -0.59 17.34
C GLU A 28 -12.24 0.20 16.02
N GLU A 29 -11.12 0.77 15.58
CA GLU A 29 -11.04 1.44 14.28
C GLU A 29 -11.26 0.46 13.13
N HIS A 30 -10.73 -0.76 13.24
CA HIS A 30 -10.93 -1.80 12.25
C HIS A 30 -12.40 -2.23 12.16
N ALA A 31 -13.06 -2.44 13.31
CA ALA A 31 -14.49 -2.74 13.37
C ALA A 31 -15.35 -1.60 12.79
N THR A 32 -15.00 -0.35 13.10
CA THR A 32 -15.67 0.84 12.55
C THR A 32 -15.53 0.89 11.03
N MET A 33 -14.32 0.67 10.51
CA MET A 33 -14.06 0.69 9.07
C MET A 33 -14.78 -0.45 8.34
N GLN A 34 -14.79 -1.66 8.91
CA GLN A 34 -15.55 -2.78 8.37
C GLN A 34 -17.05 -2.48 8.33
N ASN A 35 -17.60 -1.87 9.39
CA ASN A 35 -19.00 -1.50 9.42
C ASN A 35 -19.34 -0.47 8.33
N ILE A 36 -18.52 0.59 8.17
CA ILE A 36 -18.68 1.60 7.12
C ILE A 36 -18.67 0.94 5.73
N TYR A 37 -17.76 0.01 5.49
CA TYR A 37 -17.61 -0.65 4.19
C TYR A 37 -18.48 -1.91 4.01
N SER A 38 -19.23 -2.32 5.03
CA SER A 38 -20.10 -3.52 5.00
C SER A 38 -21.20 -3.45 3.93
N ARG A 39 -21.58 -2.22 3.55
CA ARG A 39 -22.60 -1.93 2.52
C ARG A 39 -22.00 -1.29 1.27
N ALA A 40 -20.67 -1.17 1.19
CA ALA A 40 -20.00 -0.60 0.03
C ALA A 40 -19.98 -1.62 -1.12
N THR A 41 -20.11 -1.12 -2.35
CA THR A 41 -19.99 -1.94 -3.57
C THR A 41 -18.57 -2.44 -3.80
N ALA A 42 -17.57 -1.79 -3.21
CA ALA A 42 -16.17 -2.21 -3.19
C ALA A 42 -15.77 -2.57 -1.75
N PRO A 43 -15.59 -3.87 -1.43
CA PRO A 43 -15.16 -4.29 -0.11
C PRO A 43 -13.77 -3.73 0.23
N MET A 44 -13.58 -3.34 1.48
CA MET A 44 -12.26 -2.96 1.97
C MET A 44 -11.43 -4.21 2.26
N ALA A 45 -10.34 -4.39 1.51
CA ALA A 45 -9.35 -5.43 1.77
C ALA A 45 -8.17 -4.80 2.50
N HIS A 46 -8.00 -5.14 3.78
CA HIS A 46 -6.77 -4.86 4.50
C HIS A 46 -5.76 -5.98 4.24
N ARG A 47 -4.48 -5.64 4.17
CA ARG A 47 -3.37 -6.60 4.05
C ARG A 47 -2.40 -6.45 5.20
N ASN A 48 -1.89 -7.56 5.71
CA ASN A 48 -0.77 -7.49 6.65
C ASN A 48 0.51 -7.00 5.93
N PRO A 49 1.57 -6.61 6.66
CA PRO A 49 2.80 -6.10 6.05
C PRO A 49 3.46 -7.07 5.04
N ALA A 50 3.41 -8.38 5.29
CA ALA A 50 3.96 -9.38 4.39
C ALA A 50 3.17 -9.47 3.08
N GLU A 51 1.84 -9.42 3.16
CA GLU A 51 0.96 -9.38 1.99
C GLU A 51 1.15 -8.09 1.18
N ASN A 52 1.35 -6.95 1.85
CA ASN A 52 1.67 -5.68 1.20
C ASN A 52 3.02 -5.73 0.48
N THR A 53 4.03 -6.36 1.10
CA THR A 53 5.32 -6.61 0.45
C THR A 53 5.16 -7.50 -0.80
N GLY A 54 4.25 -8.48 -0.76
CA GLY A 54 3.90 -9.31 -1.91
C GLY A 54 3.35 -8.53 -3.11
N LEU A 55 2.65 -7.40 -2.89
CA LEU A 55 2.17 -6.53 -3.98
C LEU A 55 3.29 -5.91 -4.81
N VAL A 56 4.49 -5.79 -4.24
CA VAL A 56 5.65 -5.17 -4.88
C VAL A 56 6.80 -6.15 -5.18
N GLY A 57 6.67 -7.42 -4.80
CA GLY A 57 7.76 -8.42 -4.90
C GLY A 57 8.32 -8.65 -6.32
N GLY A 58 7.58 -8.29 -7.37
CA GLY A 58 8.03 -8.37 -8.77
C GLY A 58 8.78 -7.14 -9.31
N PHE A 59 9.02 -6.12 -8.47
CA PHE A 59 9.61 -4.85 -8.89
C PHE A 59 10.94 -4.56 -8.19
N ALA A 60 11.80 -3.80 -8.86
CA ALA A 60 12.92 -3.13 -8.20
C ALA A 60 12.40 -1.88 -7.48
N LEU A 61 12.32 -1.91 -6.15
CA LEU A 61 11.84 -0.79 -5.37
C LEU A 61 12.78 0.42 -5.44
N VAL A 62 12.20 1.59 -5.67
CA VAL A 62 12.91 2.88 -5.57
C VAL A 62 13.09 3.21 -4.09
N PRO A 63 14.29 3.63 -3.64
CA PRO A 63 14.51 4.06 -2.26
C PRO A 63 13.50 5.14 -1.83
N PRO A 64 12.98 5.10 -0.59
CA PRO A 64 13.36 4.22 0.54
C PRO A 64 12.74 2.81 0.49
N GLY A 65 11.93 2.50 -0.52
CA GLY A 65 11.22 1.23 -0.64
C GLY A 65 9.74 1.38 -0.31
N LEU A 66 9.19 0.40 0.40
CA LEU A 66 7.80 0.38 0.88
C LEU A 66 7.79 0.84 2.35
N VAL A 67 7.30 2.04 2.61
CA VAL A 67 7.32 2.71 3.93
C VAL A 67 5.97 3.37 4.22
N ARG A 68 5.79 4.05 5.36
CA ARG A 68 4.58 4.86 5.55
C ARG A 68 4.56 6.01 4.53
N PRO A 69 3.39 6.45 4.03
CA PRO A 69 3.30 7.55 3.07
C PRO A 69 4.04 8.82 3.51
N ALA A 70 4.02 9.16 4.80
CA ALA A 70 4.71 10.32 5.34
C ALA A 70 6.25 10.17 5.39
N GLU A 71 6.76 8.96 5.20
CA GLU A 71 8.21 8.66 5.19
C GLU A 71 8.77 8.56 3.76
N TRP A 72 7.91 8.56 2.74
CA TRP A 72 8.32 8.40 1.34
C TRP A 72 8.60 9.77 0.72
N HIS A 73 9.89 10.16 0.64
CA HIS A 73 10.35 11.47 0.13
C HIS A 73 9.53 12.66 0.66
N PRO A 74 9.55 12.91 1.99
CA PRO A 74 8.74 13.95 2.60
C PRO A 74 9.20 15.35 2.17
N ASP A 75 8.22 16.23 1.94
CA ASP A 75 8.44 17.68 1.88
C ASP A 75 8.22 18.30 3.27
N ASP A 76 8.88 19.42 3.58
CA ASP A 76 8.88 20.11 4.90
C ASP A 76 7.50 20.58 5.41
N THR A 77 6.42 20.30 4.69
CA THR A 77 5.08 20.90 4.89
C THR A 77 3.99 19.92 5.36
N HIS A 78 4.30 18.63 5.53
CA HIS A 78 3.27 17.62 5.83
C HIS A 78 3.34 17.07 7.26
N GLU A 79 2.44 17.53 8.13
CA GLU A 79 2.28 17.05 9.52
C GLU A 79 1.32 15.84 9.66
N ARG A 80 0.75 15.33 8.56
CA ARG A 80 -0.25 14.26 8.63
C ARG A 80 0.40 12.89 8.41
N SER A 81 0.67 12.18 9.50
CA SER A 81 1.04 10.76 9.42
C SER A 81 -0.18 9.92 9.00
N VAL A 82 -0.08 9.31 7.81
CA VAL A 82 -1.04 8.29 7.38
C VAL A 82 -0.49 6.94 7.81
N GLU A 83 -0.66 6.61 9.09
CA GLU A 83 -0.13 5.37 9.66
C GLU A 83 -0.84 4.14 9.11
N ARG A 84 -2.06 4.26 8.58
CA ARG A 84 -2.88 3.09 8.20
C ARG A 84 -2.49 2.45 6.87
N MET A 85 -1.44 2.93 6.21
CA MET A 85 -1.07 2.54 4.86
C MET A 85 0.43 2.31 4.72
N TYR A 86 0.79 1.53 3.72
CA TYR A 86 2.12 1.51 3.13
C TYR A 86 2.08 2.13 1.74
N ALA A 87 3.15 2.84 1.37
CA ALA A 87 3.34 3.41 0.04
C ALA A 87 4.75 3.15 -0.49
N GLY A 88 4.86 3.00 -1.80
CA GLY A 88 6.14 2.77 -2.46
C GLY A 88 6.04 2.77 -3.99
N VAL A 89 7.19 2.92 -4.63
CA VAL A 89 7.33 2.92 -6.09
C VAL A 89 8.27 1.79 -6.52
N GLY A 90 7.82 0.99 -7.49
CA GLY A 90 8.58 -0.11 -8.06
C GLY A 90 8.81 0.06 -9.56
N ARG A 91 10.03 -0.22 -10.01
CA ARG A 91 10.40 -0.27 -11.43
C ARG A 91 10.35 -1.72 -11.93
N LYS A 92 9.67 -1.94 -13.06
CA LYS A 92 9.69 -3.22 -13.78
C LYS A 92 11.06 -3.41 -14.42
N ARG A 93 11.67 -4.57 -14.20
CA ARG A 93 12.92 -4.96 -14.87
C ARG A 93 12.68 -5.36 -16.31
#